data_AF-A0AAU0SU35-F1
#
_entry.id   AF-A0AAU0SU35-F1
#
_cell.length_a   1.000
_cell.length_b   1.000
_cell.length_c   1.000
_cell.angle_alpha   90.00
_cell.angle_beta   90.00
_cell.angle_gamma   90.00
#
_symmetry.space_group_name_H-M   'P 1'
#
loop_
_entity.id
_entity.type
_entity.pdbx_description
1 polymer ?
#
loop_
_entity_poly.entity_id
_entity_poly.type
_entity_poly.pdbx_seq_one_letter_code
_entity_poly.pdbx_strand_id
1 'polypeptide(L)'
;MSSREIAQLTGKRHPDVKRDIQSMIRDLKEDVSSFAHIYLDAQNRNQTEYLLDREHTDCLLTGYSAPLRMAVVRRWRELEACSEAPKIPTTLPEALRLAADQAEENLRLIGVIELQAPKVAAIKRLAAAEGAICITDAAKHLGMPPSKLFDWMQANRWIYRRGGSTRWVAAEPRIRSGYMKHKVTALKPDTETGVERAAFQALVTPKGLTYLAEKNIGASL
;
A
#
# COMPACT_ATOMS: atom_id res chain seq x y z
N MET A 1 19.79 -7.18 13.72
CA MET A 1 20.16 -6.84 12.33
C MET A 1 20.61 -8.10 11.59
N SER A 2 20.23 -8.28 10.32
CA SER A 2 20.62 -9.50 9.59
C SER A 2 22.01 -9.36 8.93
N SER A 3 22.71 -10.47 8.79
CA SER A 3 24.01 -10.55 8.08
C SER A 3 23.95 -10.00 6.64
N ARG A 4 22.77 -10.05 6.01
CA ARG A 4 22.53 -9.51 4.67
C ARG A 4 22.43 -7.98 4.69
N GLU A 5 21.75 -7.43 5.69
CA GLU A 5 21.70 -5.98 5.93
C GLU A 5 23.10 -5.44 6.29
N ILE A 6 23.86 -6.16 7.13
CA ILE A 6 25.26 -5.81 7.44
C ILE A 6 26.11 -5.82 6.16
N ALA A 7 25.97 -6.82 5.30
CA ALA A 7 26.68 -6.89 4.02
C ALA A 7 26.35 -5.68 3.12
N GLN A 8 25.09 -5.29 3.03
CA GLN A 8 24.65 -4.13 2.25
C GLN A 8 25.22 -2.82 2.79
N LEU A 9 25.16 -2.61 4.10
CA LEU A 9 25.67 -1.38 4.75
C LEU A 9 27.19 -1.27 4.69
N THR A 10 27.88 -2.41 4.79
CA THR A 10 29.34 -2.45 4.86
C THR A 10 30.01 -2.60 3.49
N GLY A 11 29.24 -2.89 2.43
CA GLY A 11 29.76 -3.20 1.10
C GLY A 11 30.54 -4.52 1.01
N LYS A 12 30.56 -5.33 2.09
CA LYS A 12 31.17 -6.66 2.09
C LYS A 12 30.27 -7.68 1.40
N ARG A 13 30.87 -8.75 0.87
CA ARG A 13 30.08 -9.87 0.31
C ARG A 13 29.39 -10.62 1.45
N HIS A 14 28.13 -10.98 1.26
CA HIS A 14 27.35 -11.72 2.28
C HIS A 14 28.03 -13.01 2.78
N PRO A 15 28.68 -13.85 1.93
CA PRO A 15 29.44 -15.00 2.42
C PRO A 15 30.59 -14.65 3.36
N ASP A 16 31.28 -13.52 3.13
CA ASP A 16 32.40 -13.08 3.98
C ASP A 16 31.89 -12.63 5.34
N VAL A 17 30.78 -11.88 5.37
CA VAL A 17 30.10 -11.49 6.62
C VAL A 17 29.65 -12.73 7.40
N LYS A 18 29.08 -13.74 6.74
CA LYS A 18 28.70 -15.01 7.39
C LYS A 18 29.91 -15.71 8.01
N ARG A 19 31.05 -15.74 7.30
CA ARG A 19 32.29 -16.32 7.80
C ARG A 19 32.81 -15.56 9.03
N ASP A 20 32.80 -14.23 8.97
CA ASP A 20 33.23 -13.36 10.06
C ASP A 20 32.36 -13.58 11.32
N ILE A 21 31.03 -13.68 11.13
CA ILE A 21 30.08 -14.01 12.22
C ILE A 21 30.40 -15.38 12.82
N GLN A 22 30.58 -16.41 12.01
CA GLN A 22 30.93 -17.75 12.51
C GLN A 22 32.24 -17.76 13.28
N SER A 23 33.24 -16.98 12.85
CA SER A 23 34.51 -16.86 13.58
C SER A 23 34.30 -16.17 14.92
N MET A 24 33.66 -15.00 14.91
CA MET A 24 33.37 -14.21 16.10
C MET A 24 32.62 -15.02 17.16
N ILE A 25 31.54 -15.70 16.77
CA ILE A 25 30.72 -16.49 17.71
C ILE A 25 31.50 -17.69 18.27
N ARG A 26 32.36 -18.33 17.47
CA ARG A 26 33.27 -19.39 17.97
C ARG A 26 34.25 -18.84 18.99
N ASP A 27 34.81 -17.66 18.76
CA ASP A 27 35.75 -17.01 19.68
C ASP A 27 35.06 -16.60 21.00
N LEU A 28 33.78 -16.22 20.93
CA LEU A 28 32.91 -15.96 22.09
C LEU A 28 32.45 -17.25 22.80
N LYS A 29 32.77 -18.43 22.26
CA LYS A 29 32.36 -19.76 22.78
C LYS A 29 30.84 -19.94 22.84
N GLU A 30 30.12 -19.35 21.90
CA GLU A 30 28.68 -19.44 21.76
C GLU A 30 28.27 -20.35 20.59
N ASP A 31 27.01 -20.78 20.57
CA ASP A 31 26.49 -21.59 19.47
C ASP A 31 25.97 -20.70 18.32
N VAL A 32 26.66 -20.79 17.19
CA VAL A 32 26.31 -20.15 15.91
C VAL A 32 24.88 -20.49 15.47
N SER A 33 24.37 -21.69 15.81
CA SER A 33 23.04 -22.13 15.41
C SER A 33 21.93 -21.24 16.00
N SER A 34 22.17 -20.63 17.17
CA SER A 34 21.24 -19.72 17.85
C SER A 34 20.91 -18.48 17.02
N PHE A 35 21.81 -18.09 16.11
CA PHE A 35 21.65 -16.93 15.26
C PHE A 35 21.22 -17.30 13.83
N ALA A 36 21.11 -18.58 13.49
CA ALA A 36 20.86 -19.03 12.14
C ALA A 36 19.40 -18.80 11.72
N HIS A 37 19.20 -18.23 10.53
CA HIS A 37 17.89 -17.97 9.95
C HIS A 37 17.87 -18.33 8.45
N ILE A 38 16.68 -18.61 7.93
CA ILE A 38 16.47 -18.90 6.51
C ILE A 38 15.63 -17.78 5.91
N TYR A 39 16.11 -17.23 4.80
CA TYR A 39 15.37 -16.24 4.01
C TYR A 39 15.17 -16.73 2.57
N LEU A 40 14.15 -16.18 1.91
CA LEU A 40 13.92 -16.39 0.48
C LEU A 40 14.66 -15.33 -0.33
N ASP A 41 15.48 -15.77 -1.28
CA ASP A 41 16.11 -14.87 -2.24
C ASP A 41 15.13 -14.39 -3.33
N ALA A 42 15.58 -13.52 -4.23
CA ALA A 42 14.77 -13.00 -5.33
C ALA A 42 14.27 -14.08 -6.31
N GLN A 43 14.79 -15.31 -6.21
CA GLN A 43 14.42 -16.47 -7.02
C GLN A 43 13.59 -17.49 -6.20
N ASN A 44 13.08 -17.11 -5.03
CA ASN A 44 12.35 -17.98 -4.08
C ASN A 44 13.15 -19.20 -3.62
N ARG A 45 14.48 -19.12 -3.54
CA ARG A 45 15.32 -20.17 -2.99
C ARG A 45 15.63 -19.89 -1.53
N ASN A 46 15.62 -20.95 -0.71
CA ASN A 46 16.02 -20.88 0.69
C ASN A 46 17.52 -20.60 0.79
N GLN A 47 17.88 -19.52 1.46
CA GLN A 47 19.25 -19.10 1.73
C GLN A 47 19.46 -18.90 3.22
N THR A 48 20.65 -19.24 3.71
CA THR A 48 21.00 -19.07 5.13
C THR A 48 21.55 -17.68 5.40
N GLU A 49 21.08 -17.04 6.47
CA GLU A 49 21.61 -15.81 7.03
C GLU A 49 21.73 -15.91 8.56
N TYR A 50 22.45 -14.98 9.18
CA TYR A 50 22.50 -14.85 10.62
C TYR A 50 21.77 -13.58 11.08
N LEU A 51 20.96 -13.69 12.13
CA LEU A 51 20.30 -12.57 12.77
C LEU A 51 21.02 -12.27 14.09
N LEU A 52 21.71 -11.13 14.15
CA LEU A 52 22.44 -10.70 15.34
C LEU A 52 21.63 -9.67 16.13
N ASP A 53 21.76 -9.70 17.46
CA ASP A 53 21.31 -8.62 18.31
C ASP A 53 22.24 -7.40 18.20
N ARG A 54 22.00 -6.39 19.04
CA ARG A 54 22.80 -5.15 19.02
C ARG A 54 24.25 -5.40 19.44
N GLU A 55 24.47 -6.13 20.52
CA GLU A 55 25.80 -6.37 21.09
C GLU A 55 26.69 -7.17 20.15
N HIS A 56 26.17 -8.23 19.55
CA HIS A 56 26.89 -9.06 18.57
C HIS A 56 27.17 -8.30 17.28
N THR A 57 26.24 -7.45 16.84
CA THR A 57 26.48 -6.59 15.68
C THR A 57 27.60 -5.60 15.96
N ASP A 58 27.59 -4.95 17.13
CA ASP A 58 28.64 -4.01 17.52
C ASP A 58 30.00 -4.71 17.68
N CYS A 59 30.03 -5.91 18.29
CA CYS A 59 31.23 -6.74 18.40
C CYS A 59 31.85 -7.03 17.02
N LEU A 60 31.04 -7.52 16.07
CA LEU A 60 31.47 -7.81 14.70
C LEU A 60 32.09 -6.56 14.03
N LEU A 61 31.44 -5.41 14.24
CA LEU A 61 31.85 -4.15 13.63
C LEU A 61 33.15 -3.62 14.21
N THR A 62 33.46 -3.85 15.50
CA THR A 62 34.72 -3.38 16.09
C THR A 62 35.95 -3.87 15.32
N GLY A 63 35.87 -5.05 14.68
CA GLY A 63 36.90 -5.61 13.80
C GLY A 63 36.90 -5.08 12.36
N TYR A 64 35.92 -4.26 11.95
CA TYR A 64 35.83 -3.67 10.60
C TYR A 64 36.41 -2.26 10.58
N SER A 65 36.46 -1.57 9.42
CA SER A 65 37.01 -0.21 9.32
C SER A 65 36.03 0.86 9.85
N ALA A 66 36.58 2.00 10.31
CA ALA A 66 35.79 3.08 10.91
C ALA A 66 34.61 3.58 10.05
N PRO A 67 34.73 3.73 8.70
CA PRO A 67 33.60 4.10 7.86
C PRO A 67 32.45 3.08 7.90
N LEU A 68 32.77 1.78 7.89
CA LEU A 68 31.78 0.70 7.90
C LEU A 68 31.06 0.63 9.24
N ARG A 69 31.80 0.81 10.34
CA ARG A 69 31.23 0.91 11.69
C ARG A 69 30.19 2.03 11.77
N MET A 70 30.53 3.21 11.25
CA MET A 70 29.63 4.37 11.31
C MET A 70 28.36 4.16 10.46
N ALA A 71 28.47 3.51 9.29
CA ALA A 71 27.32 3.20 8.45
C ALA A 71 26.29 2.33 9.19
N VAL A 72 26.75 1.30 9.90
CA VAL A 72 25.87 0.40 10.64
C VAL A 72 25.35 1.03 11.94
N VAL A 73 26.16 1.82 12.65
CA VAL A 73 25.72 2.58 13.84
C VAL A 73 24.58 3.54 13.49
N ARG A 74 24.66 4.23 12.34
CA ARG A 74 23.57 5.11 11.88
C ARG A 74 22.29 4.33 11.63
N ARG A 75 22.39 3.18 10.97
CA ARG A 75 21.23 2.33 10.70
C ARG A 75 20.54 1.84 11.98
N TRP A 76 21.32 1.43 12.99
CA TRP A 76 20.73 1.04 14.27
C TRP A 76 20.03 2.20 14.97
N ARG A 77 20.60 3.41 14.94
CA ARG A 77 19.92 4.60 15.49
C ARG A 77 18.59 4.88 14.80
N GLU A 78 18.49 4.68 13.49
CA GLU A 78 17.22 4.79 12.76
C GLU A 78 16.21 3.74 13.25
N LEU A 79 16.64 2.47 13.40
CA LEU A 79 15.78 1.40 13.89
C LEU A 79 15.30 1.67 15.31
N GLU A 80 16.17 2.19 16.19
CA GLU A 80 15.83 2.59 17.56
C GLU A 80 14.86 3.78 17.58
N ALA A 81 15.05 4.78 16.72
CA ALA A 81 14.14 5.93 16.62
C ALA A 81 12.75 5.56 16.08
N CYS A 82 12.67 4.63 15.12
CA CYS A 82 11.39 4.11 14.64
C CYS A 82 10.74 3.13 15.63
N SER A 83 11.53 2.55 16.53
CA SER A 83 11.09 1.64 17.58
C SER A 83 11.02 2.32 18.95
N GLU A 84 10.84 3.64 19.01
CA GLU A 84 10.41 4.29 20.25
C GLU A 84 9.09 3.63 20.68
N ALA A 85 9.20 2.76 21.69
CA ALA A 85 8.05 2.20 22.36
C ALA A 85 7.15 3.36 22.80
N PRO A 86 5.81 3.21 22.75
CA PRO A 86 4.93 4.24 23.28
C PRO A 86 5.43 4.60 24.69
N LYS A 87 5.56 5.90 24.96
CA LYS A 87 5.93 6.40 26.29
C LYS A 87 4.82 6.00 27.25
N ILE A 88 4.90 4.77 27.77
CA ILE A 88 3.93 4.24 28.72
C ILE A 88 4.23 4.96 30.03
N PRO A 89 3.24 5.67 30.61
CA PRO A 89 3.39 6.28 31.92
C PRO A 89 3.82 5.23 32.93
N THR A 90 4.94 5.47 33.62
CA THR A 90 5.48 4.54 34.63
C THR A 90 4.82 4.74 35.99
N THR A 91 4.09 5.85 36.16
CA THR A 91 3.39 6.20 37.40
C THR A 91 1.87 6.19 37.21
N LEU A 92 1.14 5.76 38.24
CA LEU A 92 -0.33 5.72 38.23
C LEU A 92 -0.99 7.10 37.96
N PRO A 93 -0.53 8.22 38.55
CA PRO A 93 -1.12 9.53 38.28
C PRO A 93 -0.94 9.99 36.83
N GLU A 94 0.20 9.70 36.23
CA GLU A 94 0.50 10.03 34.83
C GLU A 94 -0.32 9.16 33.87
N ALA A 95 -0.52 7.87 34.20
CA ALA A 95 -1.40 6.98 33.45
C ALA A 95 -2.85 7.45 33.45
N LEU A 96 -3.36 7.90 34.59
CA LEU A 96 -4.73 8.40 34.72
C LEU A 96 -4.93 9.71 33.95
N ARG A 97 -3.93 10.61 33.92
CA ARG A 97 -3.98 11.83 33.11
C ARG A 97 -4.02 11.52 31.63
N LEU A 98 -3.12 10.65 31.15
CA LEU A 98 -3.11 10.23 29.75
C LEU A 98 -4.43 9.57 29.35
N ALA A 99 -5.01 8.74 30.21
CA ALA A 99 -6.30 8.11 29.98
C ALA A 99 -7.45 9.13 29.90
N ALA A 100 -7.41 10.18 30.75
CA ALA A 100 -8.38 11.27 30.70
C ALA A 100 -8.28 12.05 29.38
N ASP A 101 -7.08 12.46 28.99
CA ASP A 101 -6.84 13.18 27.72
C ASP A 101 -7.30 12.35 26.51
N GLN A 102 -7.02 11.04 26.53
CA GLN A 102 -7.46 10.10 25.49
C GLN A 102 -9.00 9.95 25.48
N ALA A 103 -9.64 9.92 26.64
CA ALA A 103 -11.10 9.83 26.73
C ALA A 103 -11.77 11.10 26.18
N GLU A 104 -11.24 12.28 26.50
CA GLU A 104 -11.73 13.56 25.97
C GLU A 104 -11.59 13.62 24.44
N GLU A 105 -10.44 13.23 23.90
CA GLU A 105 -10.22 13.20 22.46
C GLU A 105 -11.14 12.17 21.77
N ASN A 106 -11.32 11.00 22.37
CA ASN A 106 -12.26 10.00 21.85
C ASN A 106 -13.69 10.53 21.82
N LEU A 107 -14.14 11.23 22.85
CA LEU A 107 -15.46 11.86 22.88
C LEU A 107 -15.58 12.93 21.80
N ARG A 108 -14.54 13.74 21.59
CA ARG A 108 -14.50 14.76 20.52
C ARG A 108 -14.62 14.12 19.14
N LEU A 109 -13.88 13.04 18.89
CA LEU A 109 -13.92 12.30 17.62
C LEU A 109 -15.28 11.65 17.39
N ILE A 110 -15.87 11.03 18.42
CA ILE A 110 -17.22 10.47 18.36
C ILE A 110 -18.23 11.55 17.99
N GLY A 111 -18.16 12.73 18.61
CA GLY A 111 -19.02 13.86 18.27
C GLY A 111 -18.89 14.29 16.80
N VAL A 112 -17.68 14.33 16.25
CA VAL A 112 -17.45 14.62 14.83
C VAL A 112 -18.07 13.53 13.94
N ILE A 113 -17.94 12.26 14.30
CA ILE A 113 -18.53 11.14 13.56
C ILE A 113 -20.06 11.23 13.55
N GLU A 114 -20.68 11.53 14.70
CA GLU A 114 -22.13 11.68 14.80
C GLU A 114 -22.66 12.83 13.94
N LEU A 115 -21.95 13.96 13.92
CA LEU A 115 -22.28 15.10 13.04
C LEU A 115 -22.13 14.75 11.55
N GLN A 116 -21.20 13.86 11.20
CA GLN A 116 -20.98 13.41 9.82
C GLN A 116 -21.90 12.26 9.40
N ALA A 117 -22.42 11.47 10.34
CA ALA A 117 -23.31 10.34 10.08
C ALA A 117 -24.49 10.67 9.15
N PRO A 118 -25.26 11.77 9.31
CA PRO A 118 -26.34 12.10 8.39
C PRO A 118 -25.84 12.45 6.98
N LYS A 119 -24.67 13.07 6.85
CA LYS A 119 -24.05 13.40 5.56
C LYS A 119 -23.63 12.13 4.82
N VAL A 120 -22.97 11.21 5.52
CA VAL A 120 -22.57 9.91 4.95
C VAL A 120 -23.80 9.08 4.58
N ALA A 121 -24.85 9.08 5.42
CA ALA A 121 -26.10 8.39 5.12
C ALA A 121 -26.79 8.98 3.88
N ALA A 122 -26.81 10.30 3.72
CA ALA A 122 -27.35 10.96 2.54
C ALA A 122 -26.57 10.59 1.26
N ILE A 123 -25.23 10.61 1.31
CA ILE A 123 -24.38 10.20 0.17
C ILE A 123 -24.62 8.74 -0.19
N LYS A 124 -24.73 7.84 0.79
CA LYS A 124 -25.04 6.42 0.55
C LYS A 124 -26.42 6.23 -0.09
N ARG A 125 -27.43 7.02 0.30
CA ARG A 125 -28.76 7.00 -0.34
C ARG A 125 -28.69 7.47 -1.80
N LEU A 126 -27.97 8.56 -2.07
CA LEU A 126 -27.76 9.07 -3.43
C LEU A 126 -26.96 8.08 -4.30
N ALA A 127 -25.97 7.40 -3.72
CA ALA A 127 -25.19 6.35 -4.39
C ALA A 127 -26.03 5.11 -4.74
N ALA A 128 -27.08 4.83 -3.97
CA ALA A 128 -28.01 3.74 -4.21
C ALA A 128 -29.08 4.07 -5.26
N ALA A 129 -29.21 5.33 -5.68
CA ALA A 129 -30.15 5.73 -6.71
C ALA A 129 -29.84 5.04 -8.06
N GLU A 130 -30.88 4.69 -8.79
CA GLU A 130 -30.74 4.02 -10.09
C GLU A 130 -30.38 5.03 -11.18
N GLY A 131 -29.31 4.73 -11.91
CA GLY A 131 -28.84 5.53 -13.04
C GLY A 131 -27.46 5.07 -13.49
N ALA A 132 -27.04 5.47 -14.68
CA ALA A 132 -25.67 5.31 -15.14
C ALA A 132 -25.34 6.42 -16.13
N ILE A 133 -24.16 7.05 -15.97
CA ILE A 133 -23.70 8.16 -16.79
C ILE A 133 -22.46 7.76 -17.60
N CYS A 134 -22.23 8.45 -18.71
CA CYS A 134 -21.03 8.25 -19.52
C CYS A 134 -19.77 8.65 -18.73
N ILE A 135 -18.64 8.01 -19.01
CA ILE A 135 -17.35 8.30 -18.32
C ILE A 135 -16.97 9.79 -18.46
N THR A 136 -17.25 10.40 -19.62
CA THR A 136 -17.02 11.84 -19.85
C THR A 136 -17.83 12.73 -18.92
N ASP A 137 -19.09 12.39 -18.65
CA ASP A 137 -19.94 13.16 -17.74
C ASP A 137 -19.58 12.87 -16.28
N ALA A 138 -19.20 11.63 -15.97
CA ALA A 138 -18.63 11.29 -14.66
C ALA A 138 -17.37 12.12 -14.34
N ALA A 139 -16.51 12.37 -15.33
CA ALA A 139 -15.34 13.24 -15.16
C ALA A 139 -15.74 14.68 -14.79
N LYS A 140 -16.77 15.23 -15.44
CA LYS A 140 -17.30 16.57 -15.11
C LYS A 140 -17.84 16.62 -13.68
N HIS A 141 -18.60 15.61 -13.27
CA HIS A 141 -19.12 15.51 -11.90
C HIS A 141 -18.01 15.36 -10.84
N LEU A 142 -16.88 14.74 -11.20
CA LEU A 142 -15.68 14.62 -10.35
C LEU A 142 -14.77 15.85 -10.42
N GLY A 143 -15.11 16.88 -11.22
CA GLY A 143 -14.31 18.10 -11.38
C GLY A 143 -12.97 17.88 -12.08
N MET A 144 -12.83 16.84 -12.91
CA MET A 144 -11.56 16.47 -13.54
C MET A 144 -11.65 16.37 -15.07
N PRO A 145 -10.53 16.57 -15.81
CA PRO A 145 -10.53 16.42 -17.25
C PRO A 145 -10.79 14.95 -17.65
N PRO A 146 -11.63 14.68 -18.66
CA PRO A 146 -11.98 13.33 -19.07
C PRO A 146 -10.78 12.45 -19.40
N SER A 147 -9.75 12.98 -20.05
CA SER A 147 -8.52 12.25 -20.40
C SER A 147 -7.88 11.60 -19.17
N LYS A 148 -7.67 12.37 -18.10
CA LYS A 148 -7.09 11.85 -16.85
C LYS A 148 -7.95 10.79 -16.20
N LEU A 149 -9.28 10.88 -16.30
CA LEU A 149 -10.17 9.85 -15.77
C LEU A 149 -10.05 8.55 -16.57
N PHE A 150 -9.99 8.64 -17.90
CA PHE A 150 -9.76 7.48 -18.76
C PHE A 150 -8.42 6.80 -18.46
N ASP A 151 -7.34 7.58 -18.35
CA ASP A 151 -6.01 7.06 -18.03
C ASP A 151 -5.99 6.36 -16.67
N TRP A 152 -6.59 7.00 -15.64
CA TRP A 152 -6.70 6.42 -14.30
C TRP A 152 -7.54 5.15 -14.30
N MET A 153 -8.69 5.15 -14.97
CA MET A 153 -9.57 3.98 -15.06
C MET A 153 -8.90 2.82 -15.80
N GLN A 154 -8.10 3.11 -16.83
CA GLN A 154 -7.33 2.08 -17.54
C GLN A 154 -6.25 1.48 -16.63
N ALA A 155 -5.43 2.33 -15.97
CA ALA A 155 -4.37 1.90 -15.08
C ALA A 155 -4.91 1.05 -13.90
N ASN A 156 -6.07 1.41 -13.36
CA ASN A 156 -6.71 0.71 -12.24
C ASN A 156 -7.65 -0.43 -12.67
N ARG A 157 -7.60 -0.85 -13.94
CA ARG A 157 -8.37 -1.96 -14.52
C ARG A 157 -9.89 -1.81 -14.34
N TRP A 158 -10.39 -0.58 -14.46
CA TRP A 158 -11.83 -0.29 -14.53
C TRP A 158 -12.36 -0.46 -15.95
N ILE A 159 -11.56 -0.07 -16.94
CA ILE A 159 -11.86 -0.20 -18.36
C ILE A 159 -10.68 -0.79 -19.10
N TYR A 160 -10.95 -1.44 -20.23
CA TYR A 160 -9.94 -1.95 -21.13
C TYR A 160 -10.43 -1.88 -22.58
N ARG A 161 -9.51 -2.06 -23.54
CA ARG A 161 -9.84 -2.16 -24.97
C ARG A 161 -9.74 -3.60 -25.43
N ARG A 162 -10.69 -4.05 -26.24
CA ARG A 162 -10.61 -5.35 -26.93
C ARG A 162 -9.80 -5.16 -28.22
N GLY A 163 -8.95 -6.14 -28.56
CA GLY A 163 -8.12 -6.09 -29.77
C GLY A 163 -8.95 -5.80 -31.02
N GLY A 164 -8.59 -4.75 -31.76
CA GLY A 164 -9.28 -4.31 -32.98
C GLY A 164 -10.50 -3.40 -32.77
N SER A 165 -10.82 -2.96 -31.54
CA SER A 165 -11.90 -1.99 -31.29
C SER A 165 -11.38 -0.72 -30.62
N THR A 166 -11.87 0.43 -31.06
CA THR A 166 -11.62 1.76 -30.46
C THR A 166 -12.49 2.02 -29.22
N ARG A 167 -13.45 1.14 -28.93
CA ARG A 167 -14.42 1.32 -27.83
C ARG A 167 -13.90 0.78 -26.50
N TRP A 168 -14.19 1.52 -25.43
CA TRP A 168 -13.88 1.14 -24.06
C TRP A 168 -14.91 0.16 -23.50
N VAL A 169 -14.42 -0.91 -22.88
CA VAL A 169 -15.25 -1.94 -22.23
C VAL A 169 -15.01 -1.87 -20.73
N ALA A 170 -16.09 -1.83 -19.93
CA ALA A 170 -15.95 -1.90 -18.46
C ALA A 170 -15.49 -3.31 -18.04
N ALA A 171 -14.61 -3.37 -17.04
CA ALA A 171 -14.09 -4.61 -16.51
C ALA A 171 -15.15 -5.36 -15.68
N GLU A 172 -15.27 -6.66 -15.90
CA GLU A 172 -16.23 -7.54 -15.23
C GLU A 172 -16.22 -7.42 -13.69
N PRO A 173 -15.06 -7.31 -13.00
CA PRO A 173 -15.04 -7.13 -11.55
C PRO A 173 -15.75 -5.85 -11.07
N ARG A 174 -15.70 -4.77 -11.86
CA ARG A 174 -16.34 -3.48 -11.52
C ARG A 174 -17.83 -3.46 -11.84
N ILE A 175 -18.27 -4.29 -12.77
CA ILE A 175 -19.68 -4.54 -13.05
C ILE A 175 -20.28 -5.36 -11.90
N ARG A 176 -19.61 -6.43 -11.49
CA ARG A 176 -20.04 -7.29 -10.37
C ARG A 176 -20.15 -6.51 -9.05
N SER A 177 -19.26 -5.56 -8.80
CA SER A 177 -19.33 -4.69 -7.61
C SER A 177 -20.40 -3.58 -7.71
N GLY A 178 -21.02 -3.42 -8.88
CA GLY A 178 -22.06 -2.44 -9.15
C GLY A 178 -21.55 -1.01 -9.38
N TYR A 179 -20.26 -0.84 -9.66
CA TYR A 179 -19.66 0.49 -9.95
C TYR A 179 -19.82 0.91 -11.41
N MET A 180 -19.96 -0.07 -12.32
CA MET A 180 -20.16 0.18 -13.74
C MET A 180 -21.30 -0.66 -14.29
N LYS A 181 -21.94 -0.18 -15.35
CA LYS A 181 -22.93 -0.92 -16.14
C LYS A 181 -22.55 -0.87 -17.62
N HIS A 182 -22.93 -1.91 -18.38
CA HIS A 182 -22.86 -1.88 -19.83
C HIS A 182 -24.22 -1.50 -20.38
N LYS A 183 -24.26 -0.45 -21.21
CA LYS A 183 -25.41 -0.22 -22.09
C LYS A 183 -25.15 -0.99 -23.37
N VAL A 184 -26.00 -1.98 -23.63
CA VAL A 184 -26.05 -2.68 -24.93
C VAL A 184 -26.92 -1.84 -25.83
N THR A 185 -26.32 -1.26 -26.87
CA THR A 185 -27.09 -0.62 -27.93
C THR A 185 -27.14 -1.60 -29.10
N ALA A 186 -28.36 -2.02 -29.49
CA ALA A 186 -28.57 -2.78 -30.72
C ALA A 186 -28.07 -1.93 -31.90
N LEU A 187 -27.23 -2.51 -32.77
CA LEU A 187 -26.59 -1.75 -33.83
C LEU A 187 -27.43 -1.73 -35.10
N LYS A 188 -27.54 -0.53 -35.68
CA LYS A 188 -27.61 -0.35 -37.13
C LYS A 188 -26.25 -0.76 -37.75
N PRO A 189 -26.23 -1.38 -38.93
CA PRO A 189 -25.02 -1.92 -39.53
C PRO A 189 -23.94 -0.85 -39.77
N ASP A 190 -22.68 -1.19 -39.45
CA ASP A 190 -21.50 -0.36 -39.71
C ASP A 190 -21.20 -0.38 -41.22
N THR A 191 -21.04 0.80 -41.82
CA THR A 191 -20.94 1.01 -43.29
C THR A 191 -19.67 0.47 -43.95
N GLU A 192 -18.67 0.02 -43.18
CA GLU A 192 -17.38 -0.41 -43.75
C GLU A 192 -17.06 -1.90 -43.61
N THR A 193 -17.72 -2.65 -42.71
CA THR A 193 -17.36 -4.06 -42.46
C THR A 193 -18.53 -5.03 -42.41
N GLY A 194 -19.79 -4.56 -42.38
CA GLY A 194 -20.96 -5.42 -42.51
C GLY A 194 -21.14 -6.50 -41.43
N VAL A 195 -20.36 -6.48 -40.33
CA VAL A 195 -20.48 -7.46 -39.24
C VAL A 195 -21.33 -6.91 -38.12
N GLU A 196 -22.42 -7.62 -37.78
CA GLU A 196 -23.23 -7.33 -36.59
C GLU A 196 -22.42 -7.60 -35.32
N ARG A 197 -22.03 -6.53 -34.60
CA ARG A 197 -21.32 -6.65 -33.32
C ARG A 197 -21.93 -5.73 -32.29
N ALA A 198 -22.68 -6.25 -31.32
CA ALA A 198 -23.29 -5.44 -30.24
C ALA A 198 -22.34 -4.35 -29.68
N ALA A 199 -22.82 -3.10 -29.64
CA ALA A 199 -22.05 -1.99 -29.08
C ALA A 199 -22.22 -1.97 -27.57
N PHE A 200 -21.13 -2.26 -26.84
CA PHE A 200 -21.08 -2.12 -25.39
C PHE A 200 -20.51 -0.74 -25.05
N GLN A 201 -21.31 0.10 -24.39
CA GLN A 201 -20.84 1.36 -23.83
C GLN A 201 -20.66 1.21 -22.32
N ALA A 202 -19.46 1.52 -21.83
CA ALA A 202 -19.14 1.55 -20.41
C ALA A 202 -19.77 2.79 -19.74
N LEU A 203 -20.66 2.57 -18.77
CA LEU A 203 -21.29 3.61 -17.97
C LEU A 203 -20.90 3.47 -16.49
N VAL A 204 -20.79 4.58 -15.79
CA VAL A 204 -20.48 4.67 -14.36
C VAL A 204 -21.79 4.84 -13.59
N THR A 205 -22.02 4.03 -12.56
CA THR A 205 -23.20 4.16 -11.69
C THR A 205 -22.96 5.24 -10.62
N PRO A 206 -24.01 5.77 -9.98
CA PRO A 206 -23.85 6.66 -8.81
C PRO A 206 -22.95 6.06 -7.73
N LYS A 207 -23.08 4.75 -7.45
CA LYS A 207 -22.18 4.00 -6.56
C LYS A 207 -20.71 3.99 -7.02
N GLY A 208 -20.48 3.87 -8.33
CA GLY A 208 -19.13 3.98 -8.90
C GLY A 208 -18.57 5.40 -8.77
N LEU A 209 -19.42 6.41 -9.00
CA LEU A 209 -19.04 7.82 -8.88
C LEU A 209 -18.68 8.20 -7.44
N THR A 210 -19.46 7.77 -6.45
CA THR A 210 -19.12 8.01 -5.04
C THR A 210 -17.81 7.34 -4.65
N TYR A 211 -17.55 6.12 -5.12
CA TYR A 211 -16.28 5.44 -4.86
C TYR A 211 -15.08 6.20 -5.47
N LEU A 212 -15.25 6.74 -6.69
CA LEU A 212 -14.23 7.55 -7.35
C LEU A 212 -13.99 8.87 -6.62
N ALA A 213 -15.05 9.49 -6.10
CA ALA A 213 -14.95 10.70 -5.27
C ALA A 213 -14.26 10.44 -3.92
N GLU A 214 -14.59 9.35 -3.22
CA GLU A 214 -13.94 8.94 -1.96
C GLU A 214 -12.44 8.65 -2.15
N LYS A 215 -12.04 8.14 -3.31
CA LYS A 215 -10.63 7.95 -3.67
C LYS A 215 -9.89 9.24 -3.98
N ASN A 216 -10.55 10.39 -3.87
CA ASN A 216 -9.99 11.72 -4.02
C ASN A 216 -9.24 11.92 -5.34
N ILE A 217 -9.69 11.25 -6.40
CA ILE A 217 -9.01 11.21 -7.70
C ILE A 217 -8.97 12.60 -8.36
N GLY A 218 -9.89 13.49 -7.96
CA GLY A 218 -9.99 14.86 -8.46
C GLY A 218 -9.19 15.92 -7.68
N ALA A 219 -8.81 15.69 -6.42
CA ALA A 219 -8.13 16.72 -5.61
C ALA A 219 -6.61 16.57 -5.50
N SER A 220 -6.01 15.58 -6.16
CA SER A 220 -4.55 15.42 -6.25
C SER A 220 -3.95 16.06 -7.52
N LEU A 221 -4.62 17.07 -8.10
CA LEU A 221 -4.18 17.76 -9.31
C LEU A 221 -4.37 19.28 -9.19
#